data_AF-A0A521LV15-F1
#
_entry.id   AF-A0A521LV15-F1
#
_cell.length_a   1.000
_cell.length_b   1.000
_cell.length_c   1.000
_cell.angle_alpha   90.00
_cell.angle_beta   90.00
_cell.angle_gamma   90.00
#
_symmetry.space_group_name_H-M   'P 1'
#
loop_
_entity.id
_entity.type
_entity.pdbx_description
1 polymer ?
#
loop_
_entity_poly.entity_id
_entity_poly.type
_entity_poly.pdbx_seq_one_letter_code
_entity_poly.pdbx_strand_id
1 'polypeptide(L)'
;QPRNIYGVTKLAAEELCRLFNHLHKLPILVLRTARFFPEEDDMAHAIAQSGENTKANEFLFRRLSVEDAAEAHVVALAKARDIGFDTFIVSAMTPFSPSDGPALIADAPSVVARYFPEYRKLYEARGWTMFASIDRVYDSSKASRVLGFTCRTNFRQVLEALRPT
;
A
#
# COMPACT_ATOMS: atom_id res chain seq x y z
N GLN A 1 -5.09 -9.79 13.43
CA GLN A 1 -4.72 -11.22 13.52
C GLN A 1 -4.92 -11.88 12.16
N PRO A 2 -4.06 -12.85 11.77
CA PRO A 2 -4.22 -13.58 10.52
C PRO A 2 -5.61 -14.23 10.38
N ARG A 3 -6.15 -14.26 9.15
CA ARG A 3 -7.48 -14.84 8.86
C ARG A 3 -7.42 -16.19 8.16
N ASN A 4 -6.24 -16.63 7.72
CA ASN A 4 -6.04 -17.86 6.97
C ASN A 4 -4.65 -18.46 7.23
N ILE A 5 -4.43 -19.68 6.73
CA ILE A 5 -3.18 -20.43 6.92
C ILE A 5 -1.97 -19.66 6.38
N TYR A 6 -2.09 -19.02 5.22
CA TYR A 6 -1.03 -18.22 4.64
C TYR A 6 -0.58 -17.10 5.60
N GLY A 7 -1.53 -16.35 6.16
CA GLY A 7 -1.23 -15.28 7.09
C GLY A 7 -0.59 -15.78 8.39
N VAL A 8 -1.01 -16.94 8.90
CA VAL A 8 -0.40 -17.57 10.08
C VAL A 8 1.05 -17.96 9.79
N THR A 9 1.31 -18.62 8.65
CA THR A 9 2.65 -19.04 8.26
C THR A 9 3.58 -17.85 8.06
N LYS A 10 3.12 -16.76 7.44
CA LYS A 10 3.93 -15.55 7.27
C LYS A 10 4.23 -14.87 8.61
N LEU A 11 3.25 -14.77 9.50
CA LEU A 11 3.48 -14.22 10.84
C LEU A 11 4.48 -15.06 11.64
N ALA A 12 4.37 -16.39 11.57
CA ALA A 12 5.34 -17.28 12.23
C ALA A 12 6.76 -17.11 11.68
N ALA A 13 6.91 -16.87 10.38
CA ALA A 13 8.22 -16.56 9.78
C ALA A 13 8.80 -15.23 10.29
N GLU A 14 7.96 -14.20 10.47
CA GLU A 14 8.41 -12.93 11.08
C GLU A 14 8.87 -13.11 12.54
N GLU A 15 8.17 -13.93 13.32
CA GLU A 15 8.58 -14.26 14.68
C GLU A 15 9.87 -15.09 14.73
N LEU A 16 10.10 -15.99 13.76
CA LEU A 16 11.37 -16.69 13.62
C LEU A 16 12.52 -15.71 13.33
N CYS A 17 12.30 -14.72 12.46
CA CYS A 17 13.28 -13.66 12.24
C CYS A 17 13.59 -12.89 13.54
N ARG A 18 12.55 -12.54 14.31
CA ARG A 18 12.73 -11.86 15.61
C ARG A 18 13.59 -12.68 16.57
N LEU A 19 13.34 -13.99 16.64
CA LEU A 19 14.13 -14.91 17.47
C LEU A 19 15.60 -14.94 17.05
N PHE A 20 15.89 -15.01 15.75
CA PHE A 20 17.26 -15.01 15.24
C PHE A 20 18.00 -13.70 15.51
N ASN A 21 17.32 -12.55 15.40
CA ASN A 21 17.89 -11.29 15.85
C ASN A 21 18.20 -11.32 17.35
N HIS A 22 17.26 -11.81 18.18
CA HIS A 22 17.45 -11.85 19.63
C HIS A 22 18.66 -12.71 20.03
N LEU A 23 18.76 -13.92 19.48
CA LEU A 23 19.78 -14.92 19.82
C LEU A 23 21.15 -14.65 19.19
N HIS A 24 21.18 -14.17 17.94
CA HIS A 24 22.43 -14.08 17.15
C HIS A 24 22.81 -12.65 16.77
N LYS A 25 21.99 -11.65 17.14
CA LYS A 25 22.15 -10.24 16.74
C LYS A 25 22.21 -10.05 15.22
N LEU A 26 21.67 -10.99 14.46
CA LEU A 26 21.52 -10.87 13.02
C LEU A 26 20.56 -9.71 12.73
N PRO A 27 20.99 -8.65 12.01
CA PRO A 27 20.10 -7.54 11.70
C PRO A 27 19.07 -7.96 10.64
N ILE A 28 17.78 -7.81 10.94
CA ILE A 28 16.69 -8.26 10.07
C ILE A 28 15.56 -7.23 10.07
N LEU A 29 15.27 -6.65 8.90
CA LEU A 29 14.09 -5.82 8.71
C LEU A 29 13.06 -6.58 7.87
N VAL A 30 11.83 -6.65 8.36
CA VAL A 30 10.70 -7.28 7.67
C VAL A 30 9.92 -6.23 6.91
N LEU A 31 9.77 -6.41 5.60
CA LEU A 31 8.94 -5.56 4.75
C LEU A 31 7.64 -6.27 4.37
N ARG A 32 6.52 -5.74 4.86
CA ARG A 32 5.17 -6.12 4.44
C ARG A 32 4.79 -5.25 3.23
N THR A 33 5.19 -5.70 2.05
CA THR A 33 4.91 -4.99 0.79
C THR A 33 3.44 -5.08 0.42
N ALA A 34 2.88 -3.97 -0.04
CA ALA A 34 1.55 -3.94 -0.64
C ALA A 34 1.52 -4.60 -2.02
N ARG A 35 0.37 -4.56 -2.71
CA ARG A 35 0.26 -5.13 -4.06
C ARG A 35 1.10 -4.31 -5.04
N PHE A 36 1.95 -4.96 -5.83
CA PHE A 36 2.68 -4.34 -6.94
C PHE A 36 2.67 -5.19 -8.22
N PHE A 37 1.99 -6.35 -8.19
CA PHE A 37 1.92 -7.30 -9.30
C PHE A 37 1.31 -6.68 -10.57
N PRO A 38 1.85 -6.99 -11.76
CA PRO A 38 1.25 -6.61 -13.03
C PRO A 38 -0.03 -7.40 -13.34
N GLU A 39 -0.18 -8.61 -12.80
CA GLU A 39 -1.34 -9.46 -12.98
C GLU A 39 -2.61 -8.86 -12.33
N GLU A 40 -3.77 -9.34 -12.78
CA GLU A 40 -5.05 -8.99 -12.18
C GLU A 40 -5.22 -9.64 -10.80
N ASP A 41 -6.21 -9.16 -10.04
CA ASP A 41 -6.60 -9.82 -8.79
C ASP A 41 -7.22 -11.18 -9.10
N ASP A 42 -6.98 -12.20 -8.27
CA ASP A 42 -7.64 -13.51 -8.42
C ASP A 42 -9.18 -13.37 -8.37
N MET A 43 -9.66 -12.30 -7.73
CA MET A 43 -11.07 -11.92 -7.63
C MET A 43 -11.49 -10.89 -8.69
N ALA A 44 -10.71 -10.69 -9.76
CA ALA A 44 -11.03 -9.70 -10.81
C ALA A 44 -12.43 -9.92 -11.42
N HIS A 45 -12.87 -11.18 -11.52
CA HIS A 45 -14.22 -11.54 -11.97
C HIS A 45 -15.36 -10.96 -11.10
N ALA A 46 -15.06 -10.61 -9.84
CA ALA A 46 -16.00 -10.01 -8.89
C ALA A 46 -15.81 -8.49 -8.74
N ILE A 47 -14.84 -7.89 -9.42
CA ILE A 47 -14.55 -6.46 -9.38
C ILE A 47 -15.18 -5.81 -10.63
N ALA A 48 -16.05 -4.83 -10.41
CA ALA A 48 -16.75 -4.15 -11.51
C ALA A 48 -15.83 -3.25 -12.36
N GLN A 49 -14.73 -2.77 -11.77
CA GLN A 49 -13.75 -1.92 -12.42
C GLN A 49 -12.78 -2.73 -13.28
N SER A 50 -12.34 -2.16 -14.40
CA SER A 50 -11.25 -2.75 -15.21
C SER A 50 -9.96 -2.93 -14.40
N GLY A 51 -9.02 -3.75 -14.88
CA GLY A 51 -7.74 -3.97 -14.21
C GLY A 51 -6.96 -2.66 -13.97
N GLU A 52 -6.92 -1.75 -14.94
CA GLU A 52 -6.25 -0.45 -14.81
C GLU A 52 -6.94 0.46 -13.78
N ASN A 53 -8.27 0.54 -13.82
CA ASN A 53 -9.05 1.31 -12.85
C ASN A 53 -8.88 0.74 -11.43
N THR A 54 -8.90 -0.59 -11.28
CA THR A 54 -8.66 -1.27 -10.01
C THR A 54 -7.29 -0.90 -9.46
N LYS A 55 -6.23 -1.04 -10.26
CA LYS A 55 -4.86 -0.68 -9.86
C LYS A 55 -4.75 0.79 -9.47
N ALA A 56 -5.40 1.70 -10.21
CA ALA A 56 -5.44 3.12 -9.86
C ALA A 56 -6.08 3.34 -8.48
N ASN A 57 -7.23 2.72 -8.19
CA ASN A 57 -7.90 2.82 -6.89
C ASN A 57 -7.03 2.26 -5.75
N GLU A 58 -6.32 1.14 -5.98
CA GLU A 58 -5.48 0.50 -4.97
C GLU A 58 -4.33 1.40 -4.47
N PHE A 59 -3.85 2.36 -5.28
CA PHE A 59 -2.81 3.31 -4.85
C PHE A 59 -3.24 4.20 -3.67
N LEU A 60 -4.54 4.25 -3.35
CA LEU A 60 -5.05 4.96 -2.17
C LEU A 60 -4.85 4.19 -0.86
N PHE A 61 -4.74 2.86 -0.91
CA PHE A 61 -4.89 2.05 0.31
C PHE A 61 -4.07 0.76 0.40
N ARG A 62 -3.62 0.16 -0.71
CA ARG A 62 -2.94 -1.15 -0.68
C ARG A 62 -2.02 -1.47 -1.86
N ARG A 63 -1.54 -0.47 -2.60
CA ARG A 63 -0.61 -0.67 -3.74
C ARG A 63 0.62 0.22 -3.65
N LEU A 64 1.67 -0.21 -4.34
CA LEU A 64 2.87 0.56 -4.68
C LEU A 64 3.35 0.14 -6.07
N SER A 65 4.30 0.89 -6.62
CA SER A 65 5.01 0.49 -7.85
C SER A 65 6.05 -0.61 -7.56
N VAL A 66 6.45 -1.37 -8.58
CA VAL A 66 7.50 -2.39 -8.41
C VAL A 66 8.86 -1.72 -8.14
N GLU A 67 9.09 -0.54 -8.71
CA GLU A 67 10.28 0.28 -8.50
C GLU A 67 10.38 0.74 -7.05
N ASP A 68 9.26 1.23 -6.48
CA ASP A 68 9.20 1.62 -5.07
C ASP A 68 9.36 0.40 -4.15
N ALA A 69 8.83 -0.77 -4.54
CA ALA A 69 9.03 -1.99 -3.78
C ALA A 69 10.52 -2.40 -3.76
N ALA A 70 11.20 -2.33 -4.91
CA ALA A 70 12.63 -2.65 -5.00
C ALA A 70 13.48 -1.66 -4.18
N GLU A 71 13.22 -0.36 -4.32
CA GLU A 71 13.94 0.69 -3.60
C GLU A 71 13.79 0.54 -2.08
N ALA A 72 12.60 0.19 -1.60
CA ALA A 72 12.36 -0.06 -0.18
C ALA A 72 13.26 -1.16 0.39
N HIS A 73 13.57 -2.20 -0.38
CA HIS A 73 14.49 -3.27 0.03
C HIS A 73 15.92 -2.76 0.12
N VAL A 74 16.36 -1.94 -0.83
CA VAL A 74 17.69 -1.32 -0.81
C VAL A 74 17.85 -0.42 0.42
N VAL A 75 16.87 0.44 0.69
CA VAL A 75 16.89 1.32 1.87
C VAL A 75 16.86 0.52 3.17
N ALA A 76 16.02 -0.51 3.25
CA ALA A 76 15.95 -1.37 4.43
C ALA A 76 17.29 -2.09 4.68
N LEU A 77 17.93 -2.61 3.63
CA LEU A 77 19.23 -3.27 3.76
C LEU A 77 20.31 -2.30 4.29
N ALA A 78 20.32 -1.06 3.79
CA ALA A 78 21.26 -0.04 4.25
C ALA A 78 21.05 0.34 5.73
N LYS A 79 19.81 0.29 6.23
CA LYS A 79 19.44 0.65 7.61
C LYS A 79 19.44 -0.53 8.59
N ALA A 80 19.55 -1.77 8.09
CA ALA A 80 19.32 -2.97 8.89
C ALA A 80 20.23 -3.04 10.12
N ARG A 81 21.53 -2.75 9.96
CA ARG A 81 22.51 -2.80 11.06
C ARG A 81 22.22 -1.81 12.18
N ASP A 82 21.80 -0.59 11.82
CA ASP A 82 21.52 0.47 12.80
C ASP A 82 20.23 0.19 13.59
N ILE A 83 19.24 -0.42 12.93
CA ILE A 83 17.93 -0.70 13.53
C ILE A 83 17.93 -2.04 14.30
N GLY A 84 18.70 -3.02 13.84
CA GLY A 84 18.75 -4.36 14.42
C GLY A 84 17.54 -5.21 14.01
N PHE A 85 16.34 -4.90 14.48
CA PHE A 85 15.13 -5.59 14.06
C PHE A 85 13.91 -4.68 14.04
N ASP A 86 13.16 -4.70 12.95
CA ASP A 86 11.84 -4.08 12.93
C ASP A 86 10.98 -4.56 11.73
N THR A 87 9.68 -4.27 11.78
CA THR A 87 8.70 -4.56 10.73
C THR A 87 8.09 -3.28 10.17
N PHE A 88 8.01 -3.18 8.85
CA PHE A 88 7.48 -2.03 8.12
C PHE A 88 6.41 -2.43 7.12
N ILE A 89 5.35 -1.63 7.02
CA ILE A 89 4.44 -1.68 5.88
C ILE A 89 5.03 -0.80 4.78
N VAL A 90 5.17 -1.35 3.57
CA VAL A 90 5.66 -0.62 2.40
C VAL A 90 4.52 -0.52 1.39
N SER A 91 4.02 0.69 1.20
CA SER A 91 2.91 1.02 0.30
C SER A 91 3.03 2.47 -0.18
N ALA A 92 2.36 2.81 -1.28
CA ALA A 92 2.19 4.19 -1.68
C ALA A 92 1.57 5.00 -0.53
N MET A 93 1.92 6.28 -0.45
CA MET A 93 1.44 7.13 0.63
C MET A 93 -0.09 7.23 0.58
N THR A 94 -0.74 6.81 1.67
CA THR A 94 -2.17 6.99 1.83
C THR A 94 -2.47 8.43 2.28
N PRO A 95 -3.47 9.11 1.69
CA PRO A 95 -3.81 10.48 2.04
C PRO A 95 -4.74 10.58 3.25
N PHE A 96 -5.32 9.46 3.69
CA PHE A 96 -6.38 9.45 4.69
C PHE A 96 -5.84 9.55 6.10
N SER A 97 -6.65 10.14 6.99
CA SER A 97 -6.45 10.08 8.42
C SER A 97 -7.21 8.90 9.04
N PRO A 98 -6.85 8.44 10.25
CA PRO A 98 -7.64 7.45 10.97
C PRO A 98 -9.11 7.86 11.18
N SER A 99 -9.40 9.17 11.25
CA SER A 99 -10.76 9.69 11.44
C SER A 99 -11.67 9.49 10.22
N ASP A 100 -11.09 9.23 9.05
CA ASP A 100 -11.85 8.98 7.82
C ASP A 100 -12.40 7.55 7.73
N GLY A 101 -11.94 6.63 8.59
CA GLY A 101 -12.28 5.21 8.54
C GLY A 101 -13.79 4.92 8.39
N PRO A 102 -14.67 5.45 9.27
CA PRO A 102 -16.11 5.24 9.13
C PRO A 102 -16.68 5.73 7.79
N ALA A 103 -16.19 6.87 7.30
CA ALA A 103 -16.65 7.44 6.03
C ALA A 103 -16.10 6.66 4.82
N LEU A 104 -14.88 6.11 4.90
CA LEU A 104 -14.30 5.25 3.86
C LEU A 104 -15.09 3.94 3.71
N ILE A 105 -15.61 3.40 4.81
CA ILE A 105 -16.49 2.22 4.78
C ILE A 105 -17.83 2.57 4.12
N ALA A 106 -18.42 3.70 4.47
CA ALA A 106 -19.77 4.07 4.05
C ALA A 106 -19.83 4.63 2.62
N ASP A 107 -18.88 5.50 2.25
CA ASP A 107 -18.82 6.22 0.97
C ASP A 107 -17.37 6.64 0.68
N ALA A 108 -16.57 5.69 0.23
CA ALA A 108 -15.20 5.97 -0.21
C ALA A 108 -15.13 7.05 -1.33
N PRO A 109 -16.02 7.07 -2.35
CA PRO A 109 -16.01 8.12 -3.37
C PRO A 109 -16.08 9.54 -2.82
N SER A 110 -16.91 9.80 -1.80
CA SER A 110 -16.99 11.13 -1.18
C SER A 110 -15.75 11.47 -0.36
N VAL A 111 -15.15 10.50 0.34
CA VAL A 111 -13.89 10.73 1.04
C VAL A 111 -12.78 11.09 0.05
N VAL A 112 -12.60 10.32 -1.02
CA VAL A 112 -11.57 10.59 -2.04
C VAL A 112 -11.77 11.97 -2.67
N ALA A 113 -13.03 12.38 -2.92
CA ALA A 113 -13.33 13.69 -3.50
C ALA A 113 -12.88 14.87 -2.63
N ARG A 114 -12.83 14.70 -1.29
CA ARG A 114 -12.30 15.73 -0.39
C ARG A 114 -10.79 15.93 -0.55
N TYR A 115 -10.05 14.87 -0.84
CA TYR A 115 -8.59 14.89 -0.99
C TYR A 115 -8.12 15.17 -2.42
N PHE A 116 -8.90 14.74 -3.42
CA PHE A 116 -8.59 14.89 -4.84
C PHE A 116 -9.85 15.35 -5.60
N PRO A 117 -10.27 16.62 -5.47
CA PRO A 117 -11.50 17.11 -6.09
C PRO A 117 -11.61 16.84 -7.61
N GLU A 118 -10.47 16.76 -8.30
CA GLU A 118 -10.33 16.53 -9.72
C GLU A 118 -10.56 15.07 -10.15
N TYR A 119 -10.48 14.08 -9.23
CA TYR A 119 -10.41 12.67 -9.61
C TYR A 119 -11.67 12.23 -10.37
N ARG A 120 -12.85 12.72 -9.97
CA ARG A 120 -14.14 12.32 -10.59
C ARG A 120 -14.17 12.66 -12.07
N LYS A 121 -13.72 13.86 -12.44
CA LYS A 121 -13.67 14.31 -13.84
C LYS A 121 -12.69 13.45 -14.66
N LEU A 122 -11.51 13.16 -14.10
CA LEU A 122 -10.49 12.35 -14.76
C LEU A 122 -10.96 10.90 -14.96
N TYR A 123 -11.69 10.37 -13.99
CA TYR A 123 -12.27 9.02 -14.05
C TYR A 123 -13.41 8.97 -15.05
N GLU A 124 -14.34 9.92 -15.03
CA GLU A 124 -15.47 10.00 -15.95
C GLU A 124 -15.01 10.05 -17.41
N ALA A 125 -13.95 10.80 -17.72
CA ALA A 125 -13.37 10.86 -19.06
C ALA A 125 -12.86 9.50 -19.59
N ARG A 126 -12.62 8.52 -18.71
CA ARG A 126 -12.23 7.14 -19.06
C ARG A 126 -13.33 6.10 -18.80
N GLY A 127 -14.51 6.52 -18.35
CA GLY A 127 -15.54 5.59 -17.86
C GLY A 127 -15.12 4.81 -16.61
N TRP A 128 -14.16 5.33 -15.84
CA TRP A 128 -13.66 4.70 -14.61
C TRP A 128 -14.53 5.09 -13.41
N THR A 129 -14.54 4.23 -12.38
CA THR A 129 -15.28 4.46 -11.13
C THR A 129 -14.42 4.17 -9.90
N MET A 130 -14.73 4.83 -8.78
CA MET A 130 -14.09 4.54 -7.50
C MET A 130 -14.77 3.34 -6.83
N PHE A 131 -14.03 2.58 -6.01
CA PHE A 131 -14.67 1.58 -5.14
C PHE A 131 -15.68 2.25 -4.21
N ALA A 132 -16.83 1.63 -4.01
CA ALA A 132 -17.87 2.18 -3.14
C ALA A 132 -17.42 2.23 -1.67
N SER A 133 -16.57 1.29 -1.25
CA SER A 133 -16.10 1.13 0.12
C SER A 133 -14.61 0.77 0.14
N ILE A 134 -13.87 1.31 1.12
CA ILE A 134 -12.48 0.94 1.42
C ILE A 134 -12.43 0.53 2.89
N ASP A 135 -12.24 -0.76 3.15
CA ASP A 135 -12.31 -1.34 4.50
C ASP A 135 -10.96 -1.45 5.21
N ARG A 136 -9.87 -1.19 4.48
CA ARG A 136 -8.51 -1.32 4.98
C ARG A 136 -7.61 -0.34 4.28
N VAL A 137 -6.78 0.34 5.07
CA VAL A 137 -5.75 1.27 4.57
C VAL A 137 -4.41 0.86 5.16
N TYR A 138 -3.39 0.76 4.31
CA TYR A 138 -2.02 0.50 4.72
C TYR A 138 -1.34 1.82 5.12
N ASP A 139 -0.79 1.86 6.34
CA ASP A 139 -0.06 3.01 6.86
C ASP A 139 1.46 2.78 6.74
N SER A 140 2.08 3.45 5.77
CA SER A 140 3.53 3.45 5.55
C SER A 140 4.28 4.55 6.32
N SER A 141 3.62 5.27 7.23
CA SER A 141 4.23 6.39 7.98
C SER A 141 5.45 5.96 8.80
N LYS A 142 5.47 4.73 9.29
CA LYS A 142 6.63 4.18 10.01
C LYS A 142 7.85 4.02 9.09
N ALA A 143 7.67 3.56 7.85
CA ALA A 143 8.77 3.45 6.89
C ALA A 143 9.35 4.84 6.59
N SER A 144 8.51 5.86 6.47
CA SER A 144 8.96 7.25 6.31
C SER A 144 9.78 7.72 7.50
N ARG A 145 9.26 7.58 8.74
CA ARG A 145 9.93 8.08 9.95
C ARG A 145 11.25 7.36 10.27
N VAL A 146 11.31 6.05 10.07
CA VAL A 146 12.43 5.23 10.56
C VAL A 146 13.43 4.91 9.45
N LEU A 147 12.95 4.61 8.24
CA LEU A 147 13.82 4.29 7.11
C LEU A 147 14.19 5.54 6.28
N GLY A 148 13.45 6.64 6.43
CA GLY A 148 13.54 7.79 5.52
C GLY A 148 12.98 7.48 4.13
N PHE A 149 12.14 6.44 4.01
CA PHE A 149 11.62 5.98 2.73
C PHE A 149 10.17 6.37 2.51
N THR A 150 9.88 6.96 1.35
CA THR A 150 8.54 7.22 0.86
C THR A 150 8.46 6.84 -0.62
N CYS A 151 7.44 6.09 -1.01
CA CYS A 151 7.22 5.73 -2.42
C CYS A 151 7.11 7.00 -3.28
N ARG A 152 7.79 7.00 -4.43
CA ARG A 152 7.73 8.08 -5.42
C ARG A 152 6.36 8.12 -6.10
N THR A 153 5.79 6.94 -6.39
CA THR A 153 4.49 6.84 -7.06
C THR A 153 3.38 6.78 -6.02
N ASN A 154 2.46 7.75 -6.07
CA ASN A 154 1.23 7.74 -5.29
C ASN A 154 0.01 8.09 -6.16
N PHE A 155 -1.18 8.12 -5.56
CA PHE A 155 -2.43 8.35 -6.28
C PHE A 155 -2.44 9.68 -7.06
N ARG A 156 -1.75 10.73 -6.56
CA ARG A 156 -1.63 11.99 -7.30
C ARG A 156 -0.89 11.80 -8.62
N GLN A 157 0.25 11.09 -8.64
CA GLN A 157 0.95 10.81 -9.90
C GLN A 157 0.12 9.96 -10.85
N VAL A 158 -0.69 9.03 -10.32
CA VAL A 158 -1.67 8.30 -11.13
C VAL A 158 -2.65 9.28 -11.78
N LEU A 159 -3.28 10.18 -11.03
CA LEU A 159 -4.19 11.19 -11.59
C LEU A 159 -3.52 12.13 -12.59
N GLU A 160 -2.27 12.53 -12.35
CA GLU A 160 -1.51 13.35 -13.32
C GLU A 160 -1.28 12.61 -14.63
N ALA A 161 -0.92 11.32 -14.59
CA ALA A 161 -0.78 10.48 -15.78
C ALA A 161 -2.12 10.25 -16.52
N LEU A 162 -3.24 10.46 -15.83
CA LEU A 162 -4.58 10.40 -16.43
C LEU A 162 -4.96 11.69 -17.15
N ARG A 163 -4.25 12.81 -16.99
CA ARG A 163 -4.64 14.06 -17.67
C ARG A 163 -4.53 13.91 -19.19
N PRO A 164 -5.43 14.55 -19.97
CA PRO A 164 -5.26 14.67 -21.41
C PRO A 164 -3.92 15.34 -21.71
N THR A 165 -3.23 14.86 -22.74
CA THR A 165 -2.01 15.46 -23.26
C THR A 165 -2.33 16.69 -24.11
#